data_AF-A0A950MKL3-F1
#
_entry.id   AF-A0A950MKL3-F1
#
_cell.length_a   1.000
_cell.length_b   1.000
_cell.length_c   1.000
_cell.angle_alpha   90.00
_cell.angle_beta   90.00
_cell.angle_gamma   90.00
#
_symmetry.space_group_name_H-M   'P 1'
#
loop_
_entity.id
_entity.type
_entity.pdbx_description
1 polymer ?
#
loop_
_entity_poly.entity_id
_entity_poly.type
_entity_poly.pdbx_seq_one_letter_code
_entity_poly.pdbx_strand_id
1 'polypeptide(L)'
;MSAIDTLTHQHRHCDEGFAACEAAVRQQDWEAARAALTVFCQDMEGHFTIEEQALFPAFESASGQRMGPTRIMRMEHQDMRELMEDMQEALLSQHADAFLGLNDTLLILMQQHNMKEENILYPMCAELLPDMAALISQDCHV
;
A
#
# COMPACT_ATOMS: atom_id res chain seq x y z
N MET A 1 -2.14 2.08 -20.12
CA MET A 1 -2.91 2.07 -18.87
C MET A 1 -3.13 3.50 -18.43
N SER A 2 -4.27 3.83 -17.84
CA SER A 2 -4.43 5.15 -17.19
C SER A 2 -3.59 5.21 -15.90
N ALA A 3 -3.45 6.41 -15.33
CA ALA A 3 -2.76 6.57 -14.04
C ALA A 3 -3.46 5.76 -12.94
N ILE A 4 -4.80 5.86 -12.88
CA ILE A 4 -5.64 5.11 -11.93
C ILE A 4 -5.48 3.61 -12.13
N ASP A 5 -5.53 3.11 -13.37
CA ASP A 5 -5.34 1.67 -13.63
C ASP A 5 -3.97 1.18 -13.14
N THR A 6 -2.95 2.03 -13.17
CA THR A 6 -1.60 1.68 -12.72
C THR A 6 -1.54 1.54 -11.21
N LEU A 7 -2.09 2.50 -10.47
CA LEU A 7 -2.15 2.46 -9.01
C LEU A 7 -3.04 1.30 -8.52
N THR A 8 -4.22 1.12 -9.12
CA THR A 8 -5.09 -0.03 -8.82
C THR A 8 -4.43 -1.38 -9.16
N HIS A 9 -3.59 -1.43 -10.20
CA HIS A 9 -2.81 -2.64 -10.48
C HIS A 9 -1.75 -2.89 -9.41
N GLN A 10 -1.10 -1.85 -8.87
CA GLN A 10 -0.18 -1.98 -7.73
C GLN A 10 -0.90 -2.51 -6.50
N HIS A 11 -2.10 -2.01 -6.16
CA HIS A 11 -2.91 -2.55 -5.06
C HIS A 11 -3.14 -4.06 -5.20
N ARG A 12 -3.55 -4.51 -6.39
CA ARG A 12 -3.78 -5.94 -6.66
C ARG A 12 -2.50 -6.76 -6.53
N HIS A 13 -1.37 -6.21 -6.98
CA HIS A 13 -0.08 -6.87 -6.85
C HIS A 13 0.31 -7.06 -5.38
N CYS A 14 0.13 -6.01 -4.56
CA CYS A 14 0.32 -6.09 -3.12
C CYS A 14 -0.62 -7.13 -2.48
N ASP A 15 -1.91 -7.14 -2.85
CA ASP A 15 -2.89 -8.13 -2.35
C ASP A 15 -2.46 -9.58 -2.67
N GLU A 16 -1.94 -9.83 -3.87
CA GLU A 16 -1.42 -11.14 -4.29
C GLU A 16 -0.20 -11.57 -3.45
N GLY A 17 0.77 -10.68 -3.27
CA GLY A 17 1.96 -10.92 -2.43
C GLY A 17 1.58 -11.18 -0.97
N PHE A 18 0.61 -10.42 -0.46
CA PHE A 18 0.08 -10.56 0.88
C PHE A 18 -0.59 -11.92 1.11
N ALA A 19 -1.47 -12.33 0.19
CA ALA A 19 -2.12 -13.63 0.24
C ALA A 19 -1.12 -14.80 0.15
N ALA A 20 -0.05 -14.64 -0.65
CA ALA A 20 1.02 -15.63 -0.72
C ALA A 20 1.76 -15.77 0.62
N CYS A 21 2.00 -14.66 1.32
CA CYS A 21 2.62 -14.66 2.65
C CYS A 21 1.73 -15.41 3.66
N GLU A 22 0.43 -15.08 3.72
CA GLU A 22 -0.52 -15.76 4.61
C GLU A 22 -0.54 -17.28 4.35
N ALA A 23 -0.61 -17.69 3.08
CA ALA A 23 -0.62 -19.09 2.69
C ALA A 23 0.65 -19.82 3.13
N ALA A 24 1.82 -19.19 3.02
CA ALA A 24 3.09 -19.77 3.45
C ALA A 24 3.16 -19.92 4.98
N VAL A 25 2.70 -18.92 5.75
CA VAL A 25 2.64 -19.01 7.22
C VAL A 25 1.70 -20.13 7.68
N ARG A 26 0.53 -20.29 7.05
CA ARG A 26 -0.41 -21.39 7.34
C ARG A 26 0.19 -22.78 7.07
N GLN A 27 1.10 -22.87 6.11
CA GLN A 27 1.84 -24.10 5.78
C GLN A 27 3.11 -24.28 6.63
N GLN A 28 3.42 -23.31 7.50
CA GLN A 28 4.68 -23.24 8.27
C GLN A 28 5.94 -23.23 7.39
N ASP A 29 5.81 -22.78 6.14
CA ASP A 29 6.94 -22.54 5.25
C ASP A 29 7.52 -21.15 5.53
N TRP A 30 8.34 -21.08 6.59
CA TRP A 30 8.88 -19.82 7.08
C TRP A 30 9.83 -19.14 6.11
N GLU A 31 10.49 -19.90 5.23
CA GLU A 31 11.38 -19.32 4.22
C GLU A 31 10.56 -18.64 3.13
N ALA A 32 9.56 -19.34 2.57
CA ALA A 32 8.64 -18.76 1.60
C ALA A 32 7.88 -17.56 2.19
N ALA A 33 7.42 -17.66 3.44
CA ALA A 33 6.72 -16.58 4.12
C ALA A 33 7.59 -15.32 4.25
N ARG A 34 8.88 -15.45 4.63
CA ARG A 34 9.81 -14.31 4.74
C ARG A 34 10.08 -13.67 3.40
N ALA A 35 10.28 -14.48 2.37
CA ALA A 35 10.49 -13.98 1.01
C ALA A 35 9.26 -13.21 0.51
N ALA A 36 8.06 -13.79 0.68
CA ALA A 36 6.81 -13.15 0.29
C ALA A 36 6.55 -11.85 1.06
N LEU A 37 6.75 -11.84 2.39
CA LEU A 37 6.56 -10.64 3.20
C LEU A 37 7.53 -9.52 2.80
N THR A 38 8.78 -9.87 2.50
CA THR A 38 9.79 -8.88 2.08
C THR A 38 9.38 -8.21 0.77
N VAL A 39 8.93 -8.99 -0.22
CA VAL A 39 8.45 -8.46 -1.50
C VAL A 39 7.21 -7.58 -1.27
N PHE A 40 6.23 -8.07 -0.52
CA PHE A 40 5.03 -7.31 -0.18
C PHE A 40 5.35 -5.95 0.47
N CYS A 41 6.21 -5.92 1.49
CA CYS A 41 6.59 -4.68 2.16
C CYS A 41 7.33 -3.71 1.22
N GLN A 42 8.17 -4.23 0.32
CA GLN A 42 8.88 -3.41 -0.67
C GLN A 42 7.91 -2.79 -1.68
N ASP A 43 6.98 -3.58 -2.21
CA ASP A 43 6.00 -3.11 -3.18
C ASP A 43 5.05 -2.09 -2.55
N MET A 44 4.59 -2.34 -1.32
CA MET A 44 3.72 -1.43 -0.58
C MET A 44 4.42 -0.09 -0.27
N GLU A 45 5.68 -0.12 0.17
CA GLU A 45 6.44 1.10 0.43
C GLU A 45 6.73 1.88 -0.86
N GLY A 46 7.01 1.17 -1.96
CA GLY A 46 7.16 1.78 -3.29
C GLY A 46 5.88 2.49 -3.74
N HIS A 47 4.73 1.85 -3.52
CA HIS A 47 3.42 2.45 -3.78
C HIS A 47 3.19 3.71 -2.92
N PHE A 48 3.36 3.63 -1.60
CA PHE A 48 3.24 4.80 -0.72
C PHE A 48 4.20 5.93 -1.10
N THR A 49 5.41 5.60 -1.54
CA THR A 49 6.41 6.59 -1.98
C THR A 49 5.91 7.40 -3.17
N ILE A 50 5.36 6.74 -4.20
CA ILE A 50 4.78 7.41 -5.38
C ILE A 50 3.70 8.39 -4.93
N GLU A 51 2.84 7.96 -4.00
CA GLU A 51 1.74 8.78 -3.54
C GLU A 51 2.20 9.95 -2.67
N GLU A 52 3.00 9.68 -1.65
CA GLU A 52 3.40 10.66 -0.66
C GLU A 52 4.37 11.71 -1.22
N GLN A 53 5.21 11.34 -2.19
CA GLN A 53 6.26 12.20 -2.75
C GLN A 53 5.88 12.86 -4.07
N ALA A 54 5.01 12.25 -4.88
CA ALA A 54 4.60 12.80 -6.17
C ALA A 54 3.11 13.18 -6.21
N LEU A 55 2.21 12.23 -5.98
CA LEU A 55 0.78 12.43 -6.22
C LEU A 55 0.14 13.41 -5.22
N PHE A 56 0.30 13.17 -3.92
CA PHE A 56 -0.31 13.97 -2.86
C PHE A 56 0.20 15.42 -2.86
N PRO A 57 1.51 15.70 -3.01
CA PRO A 57 2.00 17.08 -3.11
C PRO A 57 1.42 17.82 -4.33
N ALA A 58 1.32 17.14 -5.48
CA ALA A 58 0.73 17.74 -6.69
C ALA A 58 -0.77 18.05 -6.47
N PHE A 59 -1.52 17.10 -5.91
CA PHE A 59 -2.93 17.29 -5.58
C PHE A 59 -3.14 18.44 -4.58
N GLU A 60 -2.35 18.51 -3.51
CA GLU A 60 -2.44 19.56 -2.49
C GLU A 60 -2.11 20.95 -3.05
N SER A 61 -1.14 21.02 -3.97
CA SER A 61 -0.80 22.26 -4.68
C SER A 61 -1.93 22.72 -5.61
N ALA A 62 -2.60 21.81 -6.30
CA ALA A 62 -3.68 22.11 -7.24
C ALA A 62 -5.00 22.44 -6.54
N SER A 63 -5.34 21.71 -5.47
CA SER A 63 -6.59 21.87 -4.72
C SER A 63 -6.55 22.97 -3.66
N GLY A 64 -5.35 23.31 -3.16
CA GLY A 64 -5.17 24.18 -1.99
C GLY A 64 -5.56 23.51 -0.65
N GLN A 65 -5.93 22.22 -0.66
CA GLN A 65 -6.40 21.48 0.51
C GLN A 65 -5.28 20.67 1.15
N ARG A 66 -4.58 21.25 2.14
CA ARG A 66 -3.48 20.55 2.86
C ARG A 66 -3.93 19.74 4.08
N MET A 67 -5.19 19.87 4.48
CA MET A 67 -5.77 19.20 5.66
C MET A 67 -6.89 18.23 5.27
N GLY A 68 -6.88 17.77 4.01
CA GLY A 68 -7.94 16.97 3.40
C GLY A 68 -7.60 15.47 3.29
N PRO A 69 -8.05 14.78 2.23
CA PRO A 69 -7.98 13.33 2.13
C PRO A 69 -6.54 12.77 2.20
N THR A 70 -5.56 13.48 1.65
CA THR A 70 -4.14 13.08 1.65
C THR A 70 -3.51 13.02 3.04
N ARG A 71 -4.05 13.75 4.03
CA ARG A 71 -3.58 13.64 5.42
C ARG A 71 -4.04 12.34 6.07
N ILE A 72 -5.27 11.91 5.78
CA ILE A 72 -5.82 10.65 6.28
C ILE A 72 -5.07 9.47 5.65
N MET A 73 -4.77 9.53 4.35
CA MET A 73 -4.01 8.46 3.68
C MET A 73 -2.63 8.29 4.32
N ARG A 74 -1.87 9.39 4.54
CA ARG A 74 -0.57 9.32 5.23
C ARG A 74 -0.63 8.75 6.65
N MET A 75 -1.71 9.05 7.39
CA MET A 75 -1.90 8.46 8.72
C MET A 75 -2.09 6.95 8.62
N GLU A 76 -2.88 6.49 7.65
CA GLU A 76 -3.10 5.06 7.46
C GLU A 76 -1.88 4.35 6.89
N HIS A 77 -1.09 4.99 6.02
CA HIS A 77 0.20 4.43 5.59
C HIS A 77 1.12 4.21 6.80
N GLN A 78 1.13 5.16 7.75
CA GLN A 78 1.91 4.99 8.98
C GLN A 78 1.38 3.81 9.82
N ASP A 79 0.06 3.70 10.01
CA ASP A 79 -0.54 2.57 10.73
C ASP A 79 -0.22 1.22 10.03
N MET A 80 -0.23 1.19 8.69
CA MET A 80 0.14 0.01 7.90
C MET A 80 1.62 -0.33 8.03
N ARG A 81 2.52 0.65 8.03
CA ARG A 81 3.96 0.44 8.25
C ARG A 81 4.23 -0.19 9.61
N GLU A 82 3.57 0.29 10.65
CA GLU A 82 3.68 -0.29 12.01
C GLU A 82 3.20 -1.75 12.03
N LEU A 83 2.07 -2.06 11.39
CA LEU A 83 1.60 -3.44 11.26
C LEU A 83 2.58 -4.32 10.46
N MET A 84 3.16 -3.80 9.38
CA MET A 84 4.16 -4.52 8.58
C MET A 84 5.43 -4.82 9.38
N GLU A 85 5.86 -3.91 10.27
CA GLU A 85 6.98 -4.13 11.19
C GLU A 85 6.64 -5.23 12.21
N ASP A 86 5.49 -5.15 12.87
CA ASP A 86 5.02 -6.17 13.82
C ASP A 86 4.90 -7.56 13.16
N MET A 87 4.42 -7.62 11.92
CA MET A 87 4.33 -8.86 11.15
C MET A 87 5.72 -9.46 10.87
N GLN A 88 6.72 -8.64 10.55
CA GLN A 88 8.10 -9.10 10.38
C GLN A 88 8.65 -9.68 11.69
N GLU A 89 8.40 -9.05 12.83
CA GLU A 89 8.83 -9.55 14.14
C GLU A 89 8.16 -10.89 14.50
N ALA A 90 6.85 -10.99 14.29
CA ALA A 90 6.10 -12.23 14.50
C ALA A 90 6.64 -13.37 13.63
N LEU A 91 7.01 -13.06 12.38
CA LEU A 91 7.56 -14.03 11.43
C LEU A 91 8.98 -14.47 11.79
N LEU A 92 9.84 -13.55 12.25
CA LEU A 92 11.18 -13.87 12.77
C LEU A 92 11.11 -14.84 13.97
N SER A 93 10.08 -14.65 14.81
CA SER A 93 9.83 -15.50 15.97
C SER A 93 9.03 -16.77 15.66
N GLN A 94 8.64 -16.98 14.39
CA GLN A 94 7.79 -18.09 13.92
C GLN A 94 6.47 -18.22 14.71
N HIS A 95 5.93 -17.10 15.18
CA HIS A 95 4.67 -17.04 15.92
C HIS A 95 3.48 -16.93 14.96
N ALA A 96 3.05 -18.07 14.40
CA ALA A 96 1.96 -18.14 13.40
C ALA A 96 0.69 -17.39 13.84
N ASP A 97 0.19 -17.64 15.05
CA ASP A 97 -1.07 -17.05 15.51
C ASP A 97 -0.98 -15.52 15.64
N ALA A 98 0.16 -15.01 16.10
CA ALA A 98 0.41 -13.57 16.18
C ALA A 98 0.46 -12.94 14.78
N PHE A 99 1.19 -13.58 13.86
CA PHE A 99 1.26 -13.15 12.46
C PHE A 99 -0.13 -13.10 11.82
N LEU A 100 -0.93 -14.17 11.97
CA LEU A 100 -2.26 -14.25 11.34
C LEU A 100 -3.25 -13.22 11.92
N GLY A 101 -3.16 -12.91 13.22
CA GLY A 101 -3.97 -11.84 13.82
C GLY A 101 -3.61 -10.44 13.29
N LEU A 102 -2.32 -10.17 13.11
CA LEU A 102 -1.85 -8.93 12.48
C LEU A 102 -2.26 -8.86 11.00
N ASN A 103 -2.15 -9.99 10.29
CA ASN A 103 -2.54 -10.14 8.89
C ASN A 103 -4.02 -9.78 8.67
N ASP A 104 -4.93 -10.29 9.51
CA ASP A 104 -6.35 -9.95 9.45
C ASP A 104 -6.61 -8.45 9.66
N THR A 105 -5.87 -7.83 10.58
CA THR A 105 -5.98 -6.40 10.86
C THR A 105 -5.51 -5.56 9.67
N LEU A 106 -4.34 -5.89 9.12
CA LEU A 106 -3.78 -5.20 7.96
C LEU A 106 -4.65 -5.39 6.72
N LEU A 107 -5.22 -6.58 6.49
CA LEU A 107 -6.14 -6.84 5.38
C LEU A 107 -7.34 -5.87 5.38
N ILE A 108 -7.98 -5.71 6.54
CA ILE A 108 -9.14 -4.82 6.68
C ILE A 108 -8.72 -3.38 6.43
N LEU A 109 -7.59 -2.95 6.98
CA LEU A 109 -7.08 -1.59 6.80
C LEU A 109 -6.75 -1.30 5.33
N MET A 110 -6.02 -2.20 4.65
CA MET A 110 -5.71 -2.08 3.23
C MET A 110 -6.98 -2.00 2.37
N GLN A 111 -7.97 -2.87 2.60
CA GLN A 111 -9.21 -2.84 1.83
C GLN A 111 -9.97 -1.52 2.01
N GLN A 112 -10.04 -1.00 3.24
CA GLN A 112 -10.69 0.28 3.51
C GLN A 112 -9.93 1.45 2.91
N HIS A 113 -8.60 1.39 2.94
CA HIS A 113 -7.72 2.37 2.36
C HIS A 113 -7.86 2.42 0.84
N ASN A 114 -7.65 1.30 0.15
CA ASN A 114 -7.74 1.17 -1.31
C ASN A 114 -9.09 1.66 -1.81
N MET A 115 -10.19 1.34 -1.11
CA MET A 115 -11.52 1.84 -1.48
C MET A 115 -11.63 3.36 -1.45
N LYS A 116 -10.99 4.06 -0.51
CA LYS A 116 -11.03 5.52 -0.45
C LYS A 116 -10.18 6.13 -1.54
N GLU A 117 -9.06 5.51 -1.86
CA GLU A 117 -8.21 6.01 -2.93
C GLU A 117 -8.87 5.83 -4.29
N GLU A 118 -9.27 4.61 -4.61
CA GLU A 118 -9.83 4.27 -5.93
C GLU A 118 -11.16 4.97 -6.21
N ASN A 119 -12.03 5.11 -5.20
CA ASN A 119 -13.37 5.67 -5.40
C ASN A 119 -13.48 7.17 -5.12
N ILE A 120 -12.51 7.77 -4.43
CA ILE A 120 -12.58 9.17 -4.02
C ILE A 120 -11.32 9.93 -4.45
N LEU A 121 -10.15 9.56 -3.94
CA LEU A 121 -8.94 10.37 -4.11
C LEU A 121 -8.44 10.36 -5.56
N TYR A 122 -8.31 9.19 -6.19
CA TYR A 122 -7.81 9.08 -7.56
C TYR A 122 -8.71 9.76 -8.59
N PRO A 123 -10.05 9.66 -8.54
CA PRO A 123 -10.93 10.47 -9.38
C PRO A 123 -10.71 11.98 -9.20
N MET A 124 -10.59 12.46 -7.94
CA MET A 124 -10.33 13.87 -7.67
C MET A 124 -8.96 14.32 -8.21
N CYS A 125 -7.93 13.48 -8.09
CA CYS A 125 -6.62 13.71 -8.66
C CYS A 125 -6.68 13.79 -10.18
N ALA A 126 -7.37 12.86 -10.85
CA ALA A 126 -7.49 12.84 -12.30
C ALA A 126 -8.24 14.08 -12.86
N GLU A 127 -9.22 14.60 -12.12
CA GLU A 127 -9.92 15.84 -12.49
C GLU A 127 -9.03 17.08 -12.37
N LEU A 128 -8.17 17.15 -11.35
CA LEU A 128 -7.34 18.31 -11.05
C LEU A 128 -5.95 18.28 -11.68
N LEU A 129 -5.44 17.09 -12.04
CA LEU A 129 -4.07 16.86 -12.50
C LEU A 129 -4.08 16.26 -13.91
N PRO A 130 -4.05 17.09 -14.97
CA PRO A 130 -4.01 16.61 -16.36
C PRO A 130 -2.82 15.70 -16.66
N ASP A 131 -1.71 15.88 -15.94
CA ASP A 131 -0.45 15.14 -16.12
C ASP A 131 -0.26 14.03 -15.05
N MET A 132 -1.33 13.55 -14.41
CA MET A 132 -1.26 12.52 -13.34
C MET A 132 -0.45 11.29 -13.75
N ALA A 133 -0.58 10.83 -15.00
CA ALA A 133 0.16 9.68 -15.50
C ALA A 133 1.69 9.91 -15.51
N ALA A 134 2.14 11.12 -15.82
CA ALA A 134 3.55 11.46 -15.82
C ALA A 134 4.12 11.53 -14.39
N LEU A 135 3.30 11.97 -13.42
CA LEU A 135 3.69 12.05 -12.00
C LEU A 135 3.99 10.66 -11.42
N ILE A 136 3.12 9.68 -11.67
CA ILE A 136 3.26 8.35 -11.07
C ILE A 136 4.25 7.44 -11.82
N SER A 137 4.74 7.86 -12.99
CA SER A 137 5.68 7.07 -13.81
C SER A 137 7.15 7.35 -13.49
N GLN A 138 7.47 8.40 -12.73
CA GLN A 138 8.86 8.85 -12.52
C GLN A 138 9.64 7.97 -11.53
N ASP A 139 8.96 7.24 -10.64
CA ASP A 139 9.60 6.47 -9.56
C ASP A 139 9.40 4.94 -9.67
N CYS A 140 8.89 4.46 -10.82
CA CYS A 140 8.81 3.02 -11.10
C CYS A 140 10.21 2.49 -11.48
N HIS A 141 11.13 2.43 -10.53
CA HIS A 141 12.38 1.70 -10.69
C HIS A 141 12.10 0.21 -10.61
N VAL A 142 12.14 -0.42 -11.79
CA VAL A 142 12.21 -1.86 -12.04
C VAL A 142 13.47 -2.45 -11.42
#